data_AF-A0A0A8WUD5-F1
#
_entry.id   AF-A0A0A8WUD5-F1
#
_cell.length_a   1.000
_cell.length_b   1.000
_cell.length_c   1.000
_cell.angle_alpha   90.00
_cell.angle_beta   90.00
_cell.angle_gamma   90.00
#
_symmetry.space_group_name_H-M   'P 1'
#
loop_
_entity.id
_entity.type
_entity.pdbx_description
1 polymer ?
#
loop_
_entity_poly.entity_id
_entity_poly.type
_entity_poly.pdbx_seq_one_letter_code
_entity_poly.pdbx_strand_id
1 'polypeptide(L)'
;MLVDILNRLVESGISEYFTVIGTHSLYAYEAAAGIMIHDPAALATIDVDLLWDVRKRIKFVSRMDDIGTSFLGLLKKIDKTFERRDGQLYTAVNSKGFEVDVVRRLKTGDDPHPVRLTDAENELFAVEINRGDSFVNCPKFTEIIVSETGKMARMNTVSPNMFVTVKRWLAEQGDRDQLKKRRDLLQADIVEHLIEDYLLGHKESAQ
;
A
#
# COMPACT_ATOMS: atom_id res chain seq x y z
N MET A 1 -7.37 -7.16 -9.84
CA MET A 1 -5.93 -6.94 -9.65
C MET A 1 -5.59 -6.72 -8.20
N LEU A 2 -5.97 -5.60 -7.56
CA LEU A 2 -5.69 -5.37 -6.13
C LEU A 2 -6.10 -6.55 -5.24
N VAL A 3 -7.37 -6.99 -5.32
CA VAL A 3 -7.87 -8.13 -4.54
C VAL A 3 -7.06 -9.40 -4.78
N ASP A 4 -6.68 -9.67 -6.03
CA ASP A 4 -5.87 -10.85 -6.36
C ASP A 4 -4.45 -10.74 -5.77
N ILE A 5 -3.86 -9.54 -5.74
CA ILE A 5 -2.57 -9.27 -5.07
C ILE A 5 -2.69 -9.49 -3.57
N LEU A 6 -3.68 -8.89 -2.91
CA LEU A 6 -3.86 -9.05 -1.47
C LEU A 6 -4.08 -10.51 -1.07
N ASN A 7 -4.91 -11.24 -1.82
CA ASN A 7 -5.11 -12.67 -1.59
C ASN A 7 -3.81 -13.45 -1.80
N ARG A 8 -3.02 -13.13 -2.83
CA ARG A 8 -1.70 -13.75 -3.04
C ARG A 8 -0.75 -13.52 -1.85
N LEU A 9 -0.74 -12.33 -1.27
CA LEU A 9 0.08 -12.01 -0.09
C LEU A 9 -0.37 -12.81 1.13
N VAL A 10 -1.69 -12.96 1.34
CA VAL A 10 -2.26 -13.76 2.43
C VAL A 10 -1.95 -15.25 2.26
N GLU A 11 -2.22 -15.81 1.07
CA GLU A 11 -1.96 -17.22 0.72
C GLU A 11 -0.48 -17.57 0.87
N SER A 12 0.42 -16.63 0.56
CA SER A 12 1.86 -16.81 0.71
C SER A 12 2.33 -16.59 2.16
N GLY A 13 1.47 -16.10 3.05
CA GLY A 13 1.81 -15.82 4.45
C GLY A 13 2.78 -14.63 4.60
N ILE A 14 2.69 -13.64 3.71
CA ILE A 14 3.55 -12.45 3.72
C ILE A 14 2.78 -11.13 3.88
N SER A 15 1.44 -11.19 4.01
CA SER A 15 0.60 -10.00 4.14
C SER A 15 0.93 -9.12 5.35
N GLU A 16 1.46 -9.68 6.43
CA GLU A 16 1.83 -8.93 7.64
C GLU A 16 3.10 -8.08 7.52
N TYR A 17 3.86 -8.25 6.43
CA TYR A 17 5.07 -7.48 6.15
C TYR A 17 4.76 -6.24 5.32
N PHE A 18 3.54 -6.13 4.78
CA PHE A 18 3.12 -5.02 3.94
C PHE A 18 1.93 -4.27 4.53
N THR A 19 1.87 -2.98 4.25
CA THR A 19 0.71 -2.13 4.51
C THR A 19 0.36 -1.41 3.22
N VAL A 20 -0.89 -1.52 2.78
CA VAL A 20 -1.40 -0.72 1.66
C VAL A 20 -1.46 0.72 2.11
N ILE A 21 -0.86 1.63 1.34
CA ILE A 21 -0.95 3.07 1.55
C ILE A 21 -1.51 3.74 0.29
N GLY A 22 -1.64 5.07 0.33
CA GLY A 22 -2.11 5.83 -0.83
C GLY A 22 -3.58 5.58 -1.15
N THR A 23 -3.98 5.87 -2.38
CA THR A 23 -5.39 5.90 -2.82
C THR A 23 -6.15 4.62 -2.52
N HIS A 24 -5.51 3.45 -2.66
CA HIS A 24 -6.14 2.15 -2.42
C HIS A 24 -6.61 1.92 -0.97
N SER A 25 -6.09 2.70 0.00
CA SER A 25 -6.55 2.68 1.40
C SER A 25 -8.03 3.06 1.54
N LEU A 26 -8.54 3.89 0.62
CA LEU A 26 -9.92 4.36 0.62
C LEU A 26 -10.92 3.20 0.56
N TYR A 27 -10.61 2.11 -0.16
CA TYR A 27 -11.48 0.94 -0.24
C TYR A 27 -11.71 0.27 1.11
N ALA A 28 -10.71 0.28 2.01
CA ALA A 28 -10.89 -0.24 3.36
C ALA A 28 -11.80 0.67 4.20
N TYR A 29 -11.70 2.00 4.03
CA TYR A 29 -12.51 2.96 4.76
C TYR A 29 -13.96 2.96 4.29
N GLU A 30 -14.19 2.87 2.97
CA GLU A 30 -15.51 2.67 2.36
C GLU A 30 -16.21 1.43 2.94
N ALA A 31 -15.53 0.28 2.89
CA ALA A 31 -16.04 -0.97 3.39
C ALA A 31 -16.38 -0.89 4.88
N ALA A 32 -15.52 -0.25 5.67
CA ALA A 32 -15.72 -0.11 7.11
C ALA A 32 -16.86 0.84 7.48
N ALA A 33 -17.05 1.92 6.70
CA ALA A 33 -18.13 2.90 6.87
C ALA A 33 -19.45 2.45 6.23
N GLY A 34 -19.44 1.41 5.38
CA GLY A 34 -20.63 0.94 4.67
C GLY A 34 -21.09 1.91 3.57
N ILE A 35 -20.16 2.66 2.99
CA ILE A 35 -20.44 3.67 1.95
C ILE A 35 -19.58 3.45 0.70
N MET A 36 -19.89 4.17 -0.37
CA MET A 36 -19.10 4.20 -1.59
C MET A 36 -18.71 5.64 -1.92
N ILE A 37 -17.42 5.89 -2.12
CA ILE A 37 -16.86 7.14 -2.60
C ILE A 37 -17.03 7.15 -4.11
N HIS A 38 -17.83 8.08 -4.62
CA HIS A 38 -18.12 8.17 -6.05
C HIS A 38 -17.25 9.18 -6.81
N ASP A 39 -16.43 9.96 -6.11
CA ASP A 39 -15.61 11.00 -6.75
C ASP A 39 -14.44 10.39 -7.54
N PRO A 40 -14.46 10.42 -8.89
CA PRO A 40 -13.40 9.82 -9.69
C PRO A 40 -12.06 10.55 -9.51
N ALA A 41 -12.07 11.83 -9.14
CA ALA A 41 -10.85 12.59 -8.89
C ALA A 41 -10.13 12.09 -7.63
N ALA A 42 -10.87 11.56 -6.65
CA ALA A 42 -10.30 10.92 -5.47
C ALA A 42 -9.75 9.52 -5.78
N LEU A 43 -10.38 8.77 -6.68
CA LEU A 43 -10.04 7.36 -6.96
C LEU A 43 -9.08 7.14 -8.13
N ALA A 44 -8.79 8.18 -8.93
CA ALA A 44 -7.92 8.07 -10.11
C ALA A 44 -6.47 7.68 -9.72
N THR A 45 -6.17 6.39 -9.76
CA THR A 45 -4.86 5.80 -9.48
C THR A 45 -4.68 4.52 -10.32
N ILE A 46 -3.46 4.24 -10.74
CA ILE A 46 -3.10 3.03 -11.53
C ILE A 46 -2.12 2.12 -10.75
N ASP A 47 -1.66 2.63 -9.62
CA ASP A 47 -0.63 2.11 -8.73
C ASP A 47 -1.21 1.68 -7.39
N VAL A 48 -0.76 0.53 -6.89
CA VAL A 48 -0.89 0.18 -5.47
C VAL A 48 0.47 0.38 -4.79
N ASP A 49 0.47 1.22 -3.76
CA ASP A 49 1.63 1.43 -2.90
C ASP A 49 1.62 0.41 -1.75
N LEU A 50 2.65 -0.44 -1.69
CA LEU A 50 2.90 -1.38 -0.62
C LEU A 50 4.08 -0.92 0.23
N LEU A 51 3.79 -0.46 1.44
CA LEU A 51 4.81 -0.15 2.42
C LEU A 51 5.33 -1.43 3.06
N TRP A 52 6.59 -1.76 2.81
CA TRP A 52 7.29 -2.88 3.42
C TRP A 52 7.90 -2.51 4.78
N ASP A 53 7.58 -3.31 5.81
CA ASP A 53 8.20 -3.17 7.14
C ASP A 53 9.61 -3.78 7.16
N VAL A 54 10.60 -2.97 6.80
CA VAL A 54 12.02 -3.36 6.76
C VAL A 54 12.54 -3.90 8.11
N ARG A 55 11.91 -3.56 9.25
CA ARG A 55 12.28 -4.10 10.57
C ARG A 55 12.04 -5.61 10.67
N LYS A 56 11.12 -6.14 9.85
CA LYS A 56 10.80 -7.57 9.75
C LYS A 56 11.56 -8.27 8.62
N ARG A 57 12.55 -7.62 7.98
CA ARG A 57 13.26 -8.13 6.78
C ARG A 57 13.76 -9.56 6.93
N ILE A 58 14.40 -9.92 8.04
CA ILE A 58 14.97 -11.27 8.21
C ILE A 58 13.86 -12.33 8.17
N LYS A 59 12.74 -12.08 8.84
CA LYS A 59 11.56 -12.96 8.82
C LYS A 59 10.95 -13.03 7.41
N PHE A 60 10.85 -11.88 6.75
CA PHE A 60 10.35 -11.82 5.37
C PHE A 60 11.20 -12.65 4.41
N VAL A 61 12.52 -12.48 4.41
CA VAL A 61 13.44 -13.23 3.54
C VAL A 61 13.35 -14.73 3.81
N SER A 62 13.42 -15.16 5.07
CA SER A 62 13.24 -16.57 5.43
C SER A 62 11.92 -17.14 4.93
N ARG A 63 10.83 -16.36 5.03
CA ARG A 63 9.53 -16.78 4.51
C ARG A 63 9.52 -16.88 2.99
N MET A 64 10.17 -15.97 2.29
CA MET A 64 10.30 -16.00 0.82
C MET A 64 11.17 -17.18 0.35
N ASP A 65 12.21 -17.52 1.10
CA ASP A 65 13.04 -18.70 0.84
C ASP A 65 12.21 -19.99 0.95
N ASP A 66 11.37 -20.12 1.99
CA ASP A 66 10.44 -21.26 2.14
C ASP A 66 9.44 -21.36 0.97
N ILE A 67 8.97 -20.23 0.45
CA ILE A 67 8.05 -20.19 -0.70
C ILE A 67 8.78 -20.58 -2.01
N GLY A 68 10.10 -20.39 -2.07
CA GLY A 68 10.93 -20.74 -3.23
C GLY A 68 10.69 -19.86 -4.46
N THR A 69 10.32 -18.59 -4.27
CA THR A 69 10.12 -17.63 -5.37
C THR A 69 10.38 -16.19 -4.94
N SER A 70 10.55 -15.28 -5.90
CA SER A 70 10.72 -13.84 -5.63
C SER A 70 9.38 -13.13 -5.43
N PHE A 71 9.39 -11.90 -4.92
CA PHE A 71 8.17 -11.10 -4.81
C PHE A 71 7.59 -10.80 -6.20
N LEU A 72 8.43 -10.41 -7.17
CA LEU A 72 8.01 -10.32 -8.57
C LEU A 72 7.48 -11.66 -9.10
N GLY A 73 8.06 -12.79 -8.70
CA GLY A 73 7.58 -14.13 -9.03
C GLY A 73 6.17 -14.41 -8.49
N LEU A 74 5.82 -13.90 -7.31
CA LEU A 74 4.46 -13.97 -6.78
C LEU A 74 3.48 -13.13 -7.61
N LEU A 75 3.87 -11.93 -8.03
CA LEU A 75 3.05 -11.10 -8.92
C LEU A 75 2.84 -11.80 -10.27
N LYS A 76 3.89 -12.42 -10.83
CA LYS A 76 3.81 -13.21 -12.08
C LYS A 76 2.88 -14.41 -12.00
N LYS A 77 2.59 -14.94 -10.80
CA LYS A 77 1.58 -16.00 -10.60
C LYS A 77 0.14 -15.47 -10.71
N ILE A 78 -0.07 -14.18 -10.50
CA ILE A 78 -1.36 -13.50 -10.71
C ILE A 78 -1.51 -13.13 -12.19
N ASP A 79 -0.48 -12.49 -12.75
CA ASP A 79 -0.41 -12.08 -14.15
C ASP A 79 1.03 -12.21 -14.65
N LYS A 80 1.25 -13.14 -15.60
CA LYS A 80 2.59 -13.47 -16.12
C LYS A 80 3.31 -12.28 -16.77
N THR A 81 2.58 -11.22 -17.11
CA THR A 81 3.12 -10.04 -17.79
C THR A 81 3.70 -8.98 -16.85
N PHE A 82 3.64 -9.19 -15.53
CA PHE A 82 4.35 -8.33 -14.58
C PHE A 82 5.85 -8.38 -14.84
N GLU A 83 6.46 -7.23 -15.04
CA GLU A 83 7.91 -7.07 -15.08
C GLU A 83 8.30 -5.88 -14.20
N ARG A 84 9.54 -5.88 -13.71
CA ARG A 84 10.10 -4.68 -13.09
C ARG A 84 10.26 -3.59 -14.15
N ARG A 85 9.79 -2.38 -13.86
CA ARG A 85 9.86 -1.26 -14.79
C ARG A 85 11.30 -0.79 -14.98
N ASP A 86 11.68 -0.58 -16.23
CA ASP A 86 13.00 -0.02 -16.57
C ASP A 86 13.16 1.39 -15.97
N GLY A 87 14.28 1.61 -15.28
CA GLY A 87 14.58 2.88 -14.61
C GLY A 87 13.84 3.12 -13.30
N GLN A 88 12.88 2.27 -12.91
CA GLN A 88 12.14 2.36 -11.64
C GLN A 88 12.21 1.02 -10.91
N LEU A 89 13.28 0.83 -10.13
CA LEU A 89 13.59 -0.46 -9.50
C LEU A 89 12.54 -0.92 -8.47
N TYR A 90 11.68 -0.03 -8.00
CA TYR A 90 10.65 -0.28 -6.98
C TYR A 90 9.27 -0.60 -7.55
N THR A 91 9.09 -0.46 -8.87
CA THR A 91 7.81 -0.62 -9.54
C THR A 91 7.80 -1.92 -10.33
N ALA A 92 6.82 -2.78 -10.05
CA ALA A 92 6.40 -3.84 -10.97
C ALA A 92 5.20 -3.36 -11.77
N VAL A 93 5.22 -3.54 -13.08
CA VAL A 93 4.14 -3.14 -13.99
C VAL A 93 3.73 -4.32 -14.87
N ASN A 94 2.43 -4.53 -15.07
CA ASN A 94 1.94 -5.55 -16.01
C ASN A 94 1.63 -4.95 -17.39
N SER A 95 1.34 -5.81 -18.38
CA SER A 95 0.98 -5.39 -19.74
C SER A 95 -0.27 -4.51 -19.85
N LYS A 96 -1.09 -4.45 -18.80
CA LYS A 96 -2.29 -3.60 -18.72
C LYS A 96 -2.00 -2.24 -18.08
N GLY A 97 -0.75 -1.99 -17.71
CA GLY A 97 -0.29 -0.76 -17.08
C GLY A 97 -0.54 -0.68 -15.57
N PHE A 98 -1.04 -1.73 -14.91
CA PHE A 98 -1.22 -1.74 -13.46
C PHE A 98 0.12 -1.82 -12.74
N GLU A 99 0.33 -0.93 -11.78
CA GLU A 99 1.61 -0.76 -11.10
C GLU A 99 1.53 -1.23 -9.64
N VAL A 100 2.59 -1.89 -9.18
CA VAL A 100 2.81 -2.27 -7.78
C VAL A 100 4.11 -1.65 -7.34
N ASP A 101 4.02 -0.63 -6.48
CA ASP A 101 5.16 0.07 -5.93
C ASP A 101 5.48 -0.48 -4.55
N VAL A 102 6.76 -0.83 -4.32
CA VAL A 102 7.23 -1.24 -3.00
C VAL A 102 8.07 -0.13 -2.38
N VAL A 103 7.58 0.41 -1.28
CA VAL A 103 8.19 1.54 -0.57
C VAL A 103 8.52 1.17 0.86
N ARG A 104 9.37 1.97 1.51
CA ARG A 104 9.79 1.78 2.90
C ARG A 104 10.02 3.12 3.61
N ARG A 105 10.15 3.05 4.93
CA ARG A 105 10.60 4.18 5.75
C ARG A 105 12.03 4.61 5.41
N LEU A 106 12.36 5.85 5.77
CA LEU A 106 13.71 6.39 5.69
C LEU A 106 14.67 5.53 6.53
N LYS A 107 15.90 5.32 6.04
CA LYS A 107 16.94 4.60 6.76
C LYS A 107 17.13 5.19 8.15
N THR A 108 16.98 4.33 9.14
CA THR A 108 17.31 4.63 10.53
C THR A 108 18.39 3.65 10.99
N GLY A 109 19.50 4.15 11.56
CA GLY A 109 20.62 3.32 12.00
C GLY A 109 21.21 2.46 10.87
N ASP A 110 21.31 1.15 11.12
CA ASP A 110 21.91 0.18 10.19
C ASP A 110 20.92 -0.41 9.17
N ASP A 111 19.72 0.17 9.02
CA ASP A 111 18.76 -0.28 8.01
C ASP A 111 19.42 -0.29 6.62
N PRO A 112 19.45 -1.42 5.91
CA PRO A 112 20.16 -1.54 4.63
C PRO A 112 19.47 -0.68 3.56
N HIS A 113 20.19 0.12 2.78
CA HIS A 113 19.64 0.85 1.64
C HIS A 113 20.69 1.02 0.51
N PRO A 114 20.35 0.80 -0.78
CA PRO A 114 19.11 0.23 -1.28
C PRO A 114 18.94 -1.22 -0.83
N VAL A 115 17.69 -1.73 -0.78
CA VAL A 115 17.40 -3.09 -0.30
C VAL A 115 16.45 -3.80 -1.25
N ARG A 116 16.88 -4.98 -1.72
CA ARG A 116 16.03 -5.90 -2.49
C ARG A 116 15.09 -6.65 -1.56
N LEU A 117 13.92 -7.02 -2.06
CA LEU A 117 12.98 -7.85 -1.31
C LEU A 117 13.54 -9.28 -1.12
N THR A 118 14.11 -9.85 -2.19
CA THR A 118 14.75 -11.18 -2.22
C THR A 118 16.07 -11.11 -3.00
N ASP A 119 16.84 -12.20 -3.04
CA ASP A 119 18.12 -12.27 -3.75
C ASP A 119 18.01 -12.61 -5.24
N ALA A 120 16.79 -12.71 -5.79
CA ALA A 120 16.58 -12.94 -7.22
C ALA A 120 17.12 -11.78 -8.09
N GLU A 121 17.66 -12.10 -9.27
CA GLU A 121 18.34 -11.12 -10.13
C GLU A 121 17.45 -9.96 -10.59
N ASN A 122 16.20 -10.24 -10.98
CA ASN A 122 15.25 -9.21 -11.45
C ASN A 122 14.24 -8.78 -10.37
N GLU A 123 14.65 -8.79 -9.10
CA GLU A 123 13.79 -8.43 -7.98
C GLU A 123 13.58 -6.92 -7.83
N LEU A 124 12.47 -6.54 -7.20
CA LEU A 124 12.19 -5.17 -6.80
C LEU A 124 13.09 -4.68 -5.67
N PHE A 125 13.38 -3.38 -5.67
CA PHE A 125 14.08 -2.67 -4.61
C PHE A 125 13.11 -1.75 -3.88
N ALA A 126 13.06 -1.85 -2.56
CA ALA A 126 12.22 -0.94 -1.79
C ALA A 126 12.87 0.45 -1.69
N VAL A 127 12.17 1.49 -2.15
CA VAL A 127 12.62 2.89 -2.07
C VAL A 127 12.09 3.61 -0.86
N GLU A 128 12.83 4.60 -0.40
CA GLU A 128 12.44 5.39 0.76
C GLU A 128 11.38 6.42 0.41
N ILE A 129 10.39 6.55 1.28
CA ILE A 129 9.40 7.61 1.22
C ILE A 129 9.44 8.46 2.49
N ASN A 130 9.26 9.76 2.31
CA ASN A 130 9.02 10.68 3.41
C ASN A 130 7.78 10.22 4.20
N ARG A 131 7.80 10.42 5.53
CA ARG A 131 6.76 9.95 6.46
C ARG A 131 6.56 8.43 6.52
N GLY A 132 7.42 7.61 5.90
CA GLY A 132 7.31 6.15 6.01
C GLY A 132 7.32 5.65 7.46
N ASP A 133 8.07 6.29 8.37
CA ASP A 133 8.03 5.99 9.81
C ASP A 133 6.66 6.25 10.45
N SER A 134 5.92 7.26 9.99
CA SER A 134 4.57 7.55 10.48
C SER A 134 3.62 6.39 10.16
N PHE A 135 3.73 5.82 8.96
CA PHE A 135 2.93 4.66 8.55
C PHE A 135 3.36 3.34 9.19
N VAL A 136 4.66 3.17 9.43
CA VAL A 136 5.20 1.95 10.06
C VAL A 136 4.82 1.88 11.55
N ASN A 137 4.70 3.02 12.23
CA ASN A 137 4.42 3.10 13.66
C ASN A 137 2.97 3.42 14.02
N CYS A 138 2.11 3.72 13.04
CA CYS A 138 0.68 3.92 13.32
C CYS A 138 -0.03 2.59 13.61
N PRO A 139 -1.15 2.63 14.36
CA PRO A 139 -2.09 1.53 14.40
C PRO A 139 -2.45 1.09 12.97
N LYS A 140 -2.51 -0.23 12.75
CA LYS A 140 -2.95 -0.78 11.48
C LYS A 140 -4.46 -0.81 11.45
N PHE A 141 -5.03 -0.49 10.31
CA PHE A 141 -6.45 -0.64 10.04
C PHE A 141 -6.62 -1.84 9.12
N THR A 142 -7.50 -2.76 9.49
CA THR A 142 -7.73 -3.98 8.71
C THR A 142 -9.21 -4.13 8.41
N GLU A 143 -9.55 -4.29 7.12
CA GLU A 143 -10.93 -4.48 6.68
C GLU A 143 -11.01 -5.44 5.49
N ILE A 144 -12.17 -6.08 5.30
CA ILE A 144 -12.46 -6.85 4.09
C ILE A 144 -12.96 -5.91 3.00
N ILE A 145 -12.23 -5.84 1.89
CA ILE A 145 -12.65 -5.10 0.70
C ILE A 145 -13.29 -6.04 -0.33
N VAL A 146 -14.18 -5.49 -1.15
CA VAL A 146 -14.90 -6.21 -2.20
C VAL A 146 -14.61 -5.55 -3.54
N SER A 147 -14.17 -6.30 -4.55
CA SER A 147 -14.03 -5.78 -5.91
C SER A 147 -15.36 -5.75 -6.65
N GLU A 148 -15.41 -5.03 -7.77
CA GLU A 148 -16.58 -4.98 -8.67
C GLU A 148 -17.06 -6.37 -9.14
N THR A 149 -16.15 -7.34 -9.23
CA THR A 149 -16.46 -8.74 -9.57
C THR A 149 -16.97 -9.59 -8.40
N GLY A 150 -17.14 -9.01 -7.21
CA GLY A 150 -17.58 -9.70 -5.98
C GLY A 150 -16.48 -10.49 -5.26
N LYS A 151 -15.22 -10.47 -5.75
CA LYS A 151 -14.11 -11.09 -5.03
C LYS A 151 -13.75 -10.25 -3.80
N MET A 152 -13.32 -10.93 -2.74
CA MET A 152 -12.96 -10.27 -1.48
C MET A 152 -11.49 -10.49 -1.15
N ALA A 153 -10.90 -9.53 -0.44
CA ALA A 153 -9.60 -9.67 0.18
C ALA A 153 -9.53 -8.90 1.50
N ARG A 154 -8.72 -9.39 2.43
CA ARG A 154 -8.34 -8.64 3.63
C ARG A 154 -7.27 -7.61 3.25
N MET A 155 -7.54 -6.35 3.52
CA MET A 155 -6.58 -5.26 3.34
C MET A 155 -6.06 -4.80 4.70
N ASN A 156 -4.73 -4.80 4.85
CA ASN A 156 -4.05 -4.11 5.94
C ASN A 156 -3.62 -2.73 5.43
N THR A 157 -4.11 -1.66 6.04
CA THR A 157 -3.77 -0.27 5.69
C THR A 157 -3.45 0.53 6.96
N VAL A 158 -3.18 1.82 6.79
CA VAL A 158 -2.91 2.75 7.89
C VAL A 158 -4.21 3.18 8.56
N SER A 159 -4.12 3.69 9.77
CA SER A 159 -5.28 4.27 10.45
C SER A 159 -5.85 5.45 9.63
N PRO A 160 -7.19 5.60 9.52
CA PRO A 160 -7.82 6.78 8.91
C PRO A 160 -7.24 8.12 9.38
N ASN A 161 -7.03 8.28 10.68
CA ASN A 161 -6.42 9.50 11.24
C ASN A 161 -5.00 9.75 10.71
N MET A 162 -4.19 8.70 10.61
CA MET A 162 -2.85 8.78 10.03
C MET A 162 -2.91 9.10 8.52
N PHE A 163 -3.87 8.53 7.80
CA PHE A 163 -4.09 8.82 6.39
C PHE A 163 -4.37 10.30 6.15
N VAL A 164 -5.34 10.89 6.88
CA VAL A 164 -5.67 12.32 6.81
C VAL A 164 -4.44 13.16 7.12
N THR A 165 -3.74 12.87 8.22
CA THR A 165 -2.55 13.60 8.64
C THR A 165 -1.48 13.64 7.55
N VAL A 166 -1.15 12.49 6.94
CA VAL A 166 -0.11 12.45 5.92
C VAL A 166 -0.58 13.06 4.60
N LYS A 167 -1.85 12.91 4.23
CA LYS A 167 -2.40 13.50 3.00
C LYS A 167 -2.42 15.03 3.06
N ARG A 168 -2.84 15.62 4.18
CA ARG A 168 -2.74 17.07 4.41
C ARG A 168 -1.29 17.54 4.32
N TRP A 169 -0.36 16.84 4.98
CA TRP A 169 1.07 17.15 4.91
C TRP A 169 1.63 17.06 3.48
N LEU A 170 1.25 16.05 2.69
CA LEU A 170 1.69 15.89 1.29
C LEU A 170 1.24 17.07 0.42
N ALA A 171 0.03 17.59 0.65
CA ALA A 171 -0.51 18.72 -0.10
C ALA A 171 0.26 20.03 0.15
N GLU A 172 0.89 20.17 1.32
CA GLU A 172 1.69 21.33 1.71
C GLU A 172 3.10 21.33 1.11
N GLN A 173 3.58 20.20 0.56
CA GLN A 173 4.96 20.09 0.07
C GLN A 173 5.19 20.92 -1.19
N GLY A 174 6.25 21.73 -1.22
CA GLY A 174 6.52 22.68 -2.30
C GLY A 174 6.74 22.02 -3.66
N ASP A 175 7.35 20.83 -3.67
CA ASP A 175 7.73 20.02 -4.84
C ASP A 175 6.64 19.05 -5.32
N ARG A 176 5.52 18.93 -4.59
CA ARG A 176 4.41 18.05 -4.96
C ARG A 176 3.67 18.60 -6.19
N ASP A 177 3.42 17.73 -7.16
CA ASP A 177 2.64 18.04 -8.36
C ASP A 177 1.24 18.61 -8.02
N GLN A 178 0.77 19.59 -8.80
CA GLN A 178 -0.47 20.32 -8.51
C GLN A 178 -1.73 19.44 -8.57
N LEU A 179 -1.80 18.47 -9.49
CA LEU A 179 -2.92 17.54 -9.54
C LEU A 179 -2.87 16.57 -8.36
N LYS A 180 -1.66 16.09 -8.01
CA LYS A 180 -1.47 15.25 -6.81
C LYS A 180 -1.85 16.00 -5.53
N LYS A 181 -1.50 17.28 -5.39
CA LYS A 181 -1.90 18.13 -4.24
C LYS A 181 -3.41 18.20 -4.07
N ARG A 182 -4.13 18.53 -5.15
CA ARG A 182 -5.59 18.62 -5.14
C ARG A 182 -6.23 17.28 -4.74
N ARG A 183 -5.72 16.18 -5.29
CA ARG A 183 -6.17 14.83 -4.93
C ARG A 183 -5.86 14.50 -3.48
N ASP A 184 -4.66 14.81 -2.99
CA ASP A 184 -4.27 14.54 -1.61
C ASP A 184 -5.19 15.30 -0.61
N LEU A 185 -5.53 16.56 -0.89
CA LEU A 185 -6.51 17.33 -0.10
C LEU A 185 -7.91 16.71 -0.15
N LEU A 186 -8.41 16.42 -1.36
CA LEU A 186 -9.73 15.82 -1.54
C LEU A 186 -9.86 14.49 -0.79
N GLN A 187 -8.85 13.63 -0.89
CA GLN A 187 -8.82 12.35 -0.16
C GLN A 187 -8.78 12.57 1.36
N ALA A 188 -8.04 13.57 1.85
CA ALA A 188 -8.02 13.91 3.27
C ALA A 188 -9.40 14.36 3.76
N ASP A 189 -10.06 15.27 3.03
CA ASP A 189 -11.37 15.81 3.40
C ASP A 189 -12.45 14.71 3.38
N ILE A 190 -12.42 13.82 2.38
CA ILE A 190 -13.32 12.66 2.32
C ILE A 190 -13.14 11.78 3.57
N VAL A 191 -11.90 11.39 3.90
CA VAL A 191 -11.66 10.47 5.03
C VAL A 191 -11.95 11.14 6.37
N GLU A 192 -11.69 12.44 6.52
CA GLU A 192 -12.06 13.19 7.71
C GLU A 192 -13.58 13.17 7.93
N HIS A 193 -14.36 13.40 6.87
CA HIS A 193 -15.82 13.26 6.92
C HIS A 193 -16.26 11.83 7.30
N LEU A 194 -15.56 10.77 6.84
CA LEU A 194 -15.85 9.40 7.27
C LEU A 194 -15.55 9.14 8.75
N ILE A 195 -14.51 9.79 9.28
CA ILE A 195 -14.15 9.68 10.70
C ILE A 195 -15.24 10.31 11.56
N GLU A 196 -15.70 11.50 11.19
CA GLU A 196 -16.69 12.27 11.94
C GLU A 196 -18.09 11.67 11.86
N ASP A 197 -18.56 11.35 10.65
CA ASP A 197 -19.97 11.03 10.43
C ASP A 197 -20.28 9.52 10.40
N TYR A 198 -19.26 8.67 10.28
CA TYR A 198 -19.42 7.21 10.17
C TYR A 198 -18.66 6.43 11.24
N LEU A 199 -18.21 7.10 12.30
CA LEU A 199 -17.52 6.52 13.47
C LEU A 199 -16.31 5.65 13.10
N LEU A 200 -15.64 5.93 11.99
CA LEU A 200 -14.49 5.16 11.51
C LEU A 200 -13.38 5.10 12.57
N GLY A 201 -13.23 6.16 13.38
CA GLY A 201 -12.30 6.24 14.51
C GLY A 201 -12.64 5.33 15.71
N HIS A 202 -13.88 4.86 15.85
CA HIS A 202 -14.26 3.93 16.93
C HIS A 202 -13.80 2.49 16.65
N LYS A 203 -13.60 2.13 15.38
CA LYS A 203 -13.00 0.85 14.98
C LYS A 203 -11.48 0.80 15.18
N GLU A 204 -10.80 1.96 15.25
CA GLU A 204 -9.36 2.03 15.56
C GLU A 204 -9.04 1.66 17.02
N SER A 205 -9.98 1.85 17.94
CA SER A 205 -9.80 1.65 19.40
C SER A 205 -10.23 0.26 19.89
N ALA A 206 -10.78 -0.58 19.00
CA ALA A 206 -11.27 -1.92 19.30
C ALA A 206 -10.32 -3.06 18.85
N GLN A 207 -9.12 -2.74 18.37
CA GLN A 207 -8.09 -3.69 17.91
C GLN A 207 -6.85 -3.71 18.80
#